data_AF-J3MRC2-F1
#
_entry.id   AF-J3MRC2-F1
#
_cell.length_a   1.000
_cell.length_b   1.000
_cell.length_c   1.000
_cell.angle_alpha   90.00
_cell.angle_beta   90.00
_cell.angle_gamma   90.00
#
_symmetry.space_group_name_H-M   'P 1'
#
loop_
_entity.id
_entity.type
_entity.pdbx_description
1 polymer ?
#
loop_
_entity_poly.entity_id
_entity_poly.type
_entity_poly.pdbx_seq_one_letter_code
_entity_poly.pdbx_strand_id
1 'polypeptide(L)'
;MEAASLSVSICTARALYGQKSFTFSNYSLSIGLGPGEFIRSQTFNVGGFDWSIRYYPNGANHGYREYISVFLELMTPGAQVRANFSLRILAGHTQPSETCLINQEDSRVYTYGWEKFIGKTARESSAELMVLNSITIDCDIFVLTERPLVSGTHHVSPAARTPSSESFYNDFARLLESQEGADITFLVKGEAFPAHQVVLIARSPVFAGTASG
;
A
#
# COMPACT_ATOMS: atom_id res chain seq x y z
N MET A 1 40.75 -12.54 25.85
CA MET A 1 39.33 -12.75 25.52
C MET A 1 38.84 -11.43 24.96
N GLU A 2 38.79 -11.33 23.64
CA GLU A 2 38.53 -10.09 22.90
C GLU A 2 37.02 -9.92 22.75
N ALA A 3 36.47 -8.85 23.35
CA ALA A 3 35.05 -8.57 23.26
C ALA A 3 34.75 -7.96 21.88
N ALA A 4 33.97 -8.68 21.06
CA ALA A 4 33.53 -8.18 19.77
C ALA A 4 32.59 -6.96 19.97
N SER A 5 32.99 -5.82 19.40
CA SER A 5 32.16 -4.62 19.34
C SER A 5 31.10 -4.80 18.26
N LEU A 6 29.83 -4.97 18.66
CA LEU A 6 28.69 -4.93 17.74
C LEU A 6 28.34 -3.48 17.42
N SER A 7 28.42 -3.11 16.14
CA SER A 7 27.86 -1.85 15.65
C SER A 7 26.48 -2.13 15.05
N VAL A 8 25.45 -1.50 15.61
CA VAL A 8 24.09 -1.53 15.07
C VAL A 8 23.80 -0.16 14.47
N SER A 9 23.38 -0.13 13.22
CA SER A 9 22.91 1.08 12.56
C SER A 9 21.42 0.93 12.26
N ILE A 10 20.63 1.90 12.71
CA ILE A 10 19.18 1.92 12.53
C ILE A 10 18.87 2.90 11.38
N CYS A 11 18.20 2.40 10.35
CA CYS A 11 17.75 3.15 9.20
C CYS A 11 16.22 3.33 9.30
N THR A 12 15.77 4.45 9.85
CA THR A 12 14.35 4.79 9.90
C THR A 12 13.96 5.56 8.64
N ALA A 13 13.14 4.98 7.77
CA ALA A 13 12.61 5.67 6.59
C ALA A 13 11.19 6.15 6.88
N ARG A 14 10.95 7.46 6.80
CA ARG A 14 9.61 8.04 6.94
C ARG A 14 8.82 7.88 5.63
N ALA A 15 7.67 7.20 5.70
CA ALA A 15 6.76 7.02 4.58
C ALA A 15 5.41 7.72 4.83
N LEU A 16 4.86 8.35 3.80
CA LEU A 16 3.52 8.94 3.80
C LEU A 16 2.59 8.10 2.95
N TYR A 17 1.50 7.64 3.55
CA TYR A 17 0.50 6.82 2.88
C TYR A 17 -0.57 7.69 2.21
N GLY A 18 -1.06 7.23 1.06
CA GLY A 18 -2.25 7.73 0.41
C GLY A 18 -2.98 6.63 -0.35
N GLN A 19 -4.26 6.86 -0.60
CA GLN A 19 -5.13 5.94 -1.32
C GLN A 19 -5.97 6.70 -2.36
N LYS A 20 -6.16 6.10 -3.53
CA LYS A 20 -7.05 6.61 -4.57
C LYS A 20 -7.84 5.48 -5.20
N SER A 21 -9.17 5.59 -5.18
CA SER A 21 -10.05 4.78 -6.01
C SER A 21 -10.49 5.60 -7.22
N PHE A 22 -10.34 5.01 -8.41
CA PHE A 22 -10.72 5.59 -9.68
C PHE A 22 -11.72 4.66 -10.39
N THR A 23 -12.98 5.09 -10.44
CA THR A 23 -14.03 4.38 -11.17
C THR A 23 -14.27 5.02 -12.52
N PHE A 24 -14.16 4.20 -13.57
CA PHE A 24 -14.61 4.54 -14.90
C PHE A 24 -15.95 3.85 -15.16
N SER A 25 -17.02 4.64 -15.20
CA SER A 25 -18.36 4.18 -15.58
C SER A 25 -18.56 4.32 -17.09
N ASN A 26 -19.29 3.39 -17.69
CA ASN A 26 -19.51 3.28 -19.14
C ASN A 26 -18.32 2.70 -19.91
N TYR A 27 -17.88 1.51 -19.50
CA TYR A 27 -16.90 0.70 -20.22
C TYR A 27 -17.21 0.56 -21.73
N SER A 28 -18.48 0.50 -22.13
CA SER A 28 -18.91 0.52 -23.53
C SER A 28 -18.42 1.74 -24.34
N LEU A 29 -18.12 2.88 -23.72
CA LEU A 29 -17.51 4.05 -24.40
C LEU A 29 -15.99 3.91 -24.59
N SER A 30 -15.34 3.03 -23.82
CA SER A 30 -13.90 2.74 -23.98
C SER A 30 -13.59 1.88 -25.22
N ILE A 31 -14.62 1.37 -25.91
CA ILE A 31 -14.52 0.66 -27.19
C ILE A 31 -13.96 1.57 -28.30
N GLY A 32 -14.15 2.89 -28.19
CA GLY A 32 -13.62 3.86 -29.15
C GLY A 32 -12.12 4.15 -29.01
N LEU A 33 -11.47 3.72 -27.91
CA LEU A 33 -10.06 4.02 -27.66
C LEU A 33 -9.15 3.00 -28.37
N GLY A 34 -8.21 3.47 -29.16
CA GLY A 34 -7.19 2.66 -29.79
C GLY A 34 -6.08 2.23 -28.80
N PRO A 35 -5.22 1.28 -29.19
CA PRO A 35 -4.02 0.95 -28.42
C PRO A 35 -3.15 2.18 -28.16
N GLY A 36 -2.75 2.39 -26.91
CA GLY A 36 -1.98 3.56 -26.47
C GLY A 36 -2.82 4.77 -26.08
N GLU A 37 -4.13 4.76 -26.32
CA GLU A 37 -5.03 5.77 -25.76
C GLU A 37 -5.48 5.39 -24.35
N PHE A 38 -5.61 6.38 -23.48
CA PHE A 38 -5.90 6.16 -22.07
C PHE A 38 -6.88 7.17 -21.49
N ILE A 39 -7.52 6.75 -20.41
CA ILE A 39 -8.28 7.61 -19.52
C ILE A 39 -7.41 7.90 -18.31
N ARG A 40 -7.37 9.18 -17.90
CA ARG A 40 -6.61 9.65 -16.75
C ARG A 40 -7.56 9.95 -15.60
N SER A 41 -7.22 9.52 -14.38
CA SER A 41 -7.96 9.90 -13.18
C SER A 41 -7.81 11.39 -12.86
N GLN A 42 -8.62 11.90 -11.93
CA GLN A 42 -8.27 13.16 -11.28
C GLN A 42 -6.95 13.03 -10.51
N THR A 43 -6.22 14.13 -10.46
CA THR A 43 -5.00 14.26 -9.67
C THR A 43 -5.29 14.10 -8.19
N PHE A 44 -4.38 13.45 -7.46
CA PHE A 44 -4.42 13.33 -6.01
C PHE A 44 -3.02 13.57 -5.42
N ASN A 45 -2.96 14.18 -4.24
CA ASN A 45 -1.70 14.56 -3.62
C ASN A 45 -1.32 13.55 -2.53
N VAL A 46 -0.09 13.03 -2.59
CA VAL A 46 0.49 12.18 -1.55
C VAL A 46 1.96 12.57 -1.37
N GLY A 47 2.33 12.85 -0.13
CA GLY A 47 3.69 13.24 0.22
C GLY A 47 4.17 14.56 -0.40
N GLY A 48 3.24 15.47 -0.72
CA GLY A 48 3.55 16.74 -1.37
C GLY A 48 3.71 16.64 -2.88
N PHE A 49 3.50 15.45 -3.46
CA PHE A 49 3.56 15.22 -4.90
C PHE A 49 2.17 14.91 -5.43
N ASP A 50 1.89 15.46 -6.61
CA ASP A 50 0.71 15.20 -7.40
C ASP A 50 0.88 13.93 -8.24
N TRP A 51 -0.13 13.07 -8.16
CA TRP A 51 -0.19 11.75 -8.79
C TRP A 51 -1.48 11.59 -9.60
N SER A 52 -1.46 10.70 -10.58
CA SER A 52 -2.65 10.30 -11.33
C SER A 52 -2.57 8.84 -11.76
N ILE A 53 -3.71 8.20 -11.99
CA ILE A 53 -3.78 6.86 -12.59
C ILE A 53 -4.08 7.00 -14.07
N ARG A 54 -3.38 6.25 -14.93
CA ARG A 54 -3.69 6.07 -16.35
C ARG A 54 -4.22 4.66 -16.58
N TYR A 55 -5.39 4.59 -17.21
CA TYR A 55 -6.07 3.35 -17.57
C TYR A 55 -6.14 3.20 -19.09
N TYR A 56 -5.54 2.14 -19.61
CA TYR A 56 -5.50 1.80 -21.03
C TYR A 56 -6.40 0.58 -21.28
N PRO A 57 -7.64 0.79 -21.75
CA PRO A 57 -8.60 -0.30 -21.95
C PRO A 57 -8.19 -1.30 -23.04
N ASN A 58 -7.38 -0.84 -24.00
CA ASN A 58 -6.96 -1.59 -25.19
C ASN A 58 -5.43 -1.64 -25.33
N GLY A 59 -4.75 -1.67 -24.18
CA GLY A 59 -3.29 -1.82 -24.08
C GLY A 59 -2.50 -0.51 -24.15
N ALA A 60 -1.33 -0.50 -23.51
CA ALA A 60 -0.41 0.64 -23.50
C ALA A 60 0.16 0.99 -24.88
N ASN A 61 0.15 0.03 -25.82
CA ASN A 61 0.50 0.19 -27.23
C ASN A 61 0.01 -1.03 -28.02
N HIS A 62 0.26 -1.07 -29.33
CA HIS A 62 -0.15 -2.16 -30.21
C HIS A 62 0.34 -3.55 -29.78
N GLY A 63 1.50 -3.67 -29.13
CA GLY A 63 2.03 -4.94 -28.63
C GLY A 63 1.28 -5.50 -27.42
N TYR A 64 0.54 -4.65 -26.70
CA TYR A 64 -0.22 -5.01 -25.50
C TYR A 64 -1.74 -4.90 -25.70
N ARG A 65 -2.21 -4.85 -26.94
CA ARG A 65 -3.64 -4.64 -27.29
C ARG A 65 -4.61 -5.67 -26.71
N GLU A 66 -4.12 -6.85 -26.38
CA GLU A 66 -4.92 -7.94 -25.76
C GLU A 66 -4.96 -7.85 -24.24
N TYR A 67 -4.46 -6.76 -23.66
CA TYR A 67 -4.41 -6.51 -22.23
C TYR A 67 -4.98 -5.15 -21.89
N ILE A 68 -5.60 -5.05 -20.71
CA ILE A 68 -5.72 -3.78 -20.00
C ILE A 68 -4.34 -3.46 -19.42
N SER A 69 -3.92 -2.21 -19.56
CA SER A 69 -2.71 -1.70 -18.90
C SER A 69 -3.08 -0.60 -17.92
N VAL A 70 -2.40 -0.54 -16.78
CA VAL A 70 -2.65 0.48 -15.75
C VAL A 70 -1.33 0.99 -15.20
N PHE A 71 -1.21 2.31 -15.09
CA PHE A 71 -0.01 2.97 -14.59
C PHE A 71 -0.35 4.07 -13.59
N LEU A 72 0.49 4.23 -12.58
CA LEU A 72 0.60 5.42 -11.75
C LEU A 72 1.51 6.44 -12.45
N GLU A 73 1.07 7.69 -12.53
CA GLU A 73 1.76 8.82 -13.16
C GLU A 73 2.17 9.85 -12.11
N LEU A 74 3.44 10.23 -12.08
CA LEU A 74 3.92 11.38 -11.31
C LEU A 74 3.69 12.66 -12.11
N MET A 75 2.85 13.55 -11.58
CA MET A 75 2.41 14.78 -12.25
C MET A 75 3.23 16.02 -11.84
N THR A 76 3.94 15.96 -10.71
CA THR A 76 4.73 17.09 -10.20
C THR A 76 5.97 17.31 -11.05
N PRO A 77 6.17 18.47 -11.69
CA PRO A 77 7.35 18.73 -12.53
C PRO A 77 8.68 18.84 -11.75
N GLY A 78 9.77 18.37 -12.35
CA GLY A 78 11.10 18.27 -11.74
C GLY A 78 11.21 17.36 -10.50
N ALA A 79 10.22 16.55 -10.15
CA ALA A 79 10.20 15.81 -8.90
C ALA A 79 11.03 14.50 -8.96
N GLN A 80 11.81 14.27 -7.90
CA GLN A 80 12.46 12.99 -7.62
C GLN A 80 11.89 12.43 -6.33
N VAL A 81 11.19 11.30 -6.41
CA VAL A 81 10.46 10.72 -5.28
C VAL A 81 10.61 9.21 -5.26
N ARG A 82 10.78 8.63 -4.07
CA ARG A 82 10.77 7.16 -3.92
C ARG A 82 9.40 6.75 -3.43
N ALA A 83 8.75 5.83 -4.13
CA ALA A 83 7.41 5.39 -3.75
C ALA A 83 7.23 3.88 -3.95
N ASN A 84 6.47 3.27 -3.05
CA ASN A 84 5.94 1.93 -3.22
C ASN A 84 4.44 2.07 -3.48
N PHE A 85 3.91 1.38 -4.48
CA PHE A 85 2.47 1.43 -4.75
C PHE A 85 1.94 0.07 -5.17
N SER A 86 0.63 -0.12 -4.99
CA SER A 86 -0.13 -1.24 -5.51
C SER A 86 -1.29 -0.74 -6.35
N LEU A 87 -1.69 -1.53 -7.34
CA LEU A 87 -2.90 -1.30 -8.13
C LEU A 87 -3.79 -2.54 -8.09
N ARG A 88 -5.09 -2.36 -7.93
CA ARG A 88 -6.08 -3.45 -7.90
C ARG A 88 -7.33 -3.06 -8.69
N ILE A 89 -7.90 -4.00 -9.45
CA ILE A 89 -9.21 -3.82 -10.07
C ILE A 89 -10.26 -4.53 -9.22
N LEU A 90 -11.28 -3.80 -8.75
CA LEU A 90 -12.28 -4.29 -7.80
C LEU A 90 -13.31 -5.30 -8.36
N ALA A 91 -13.03 -5.93 -9.50
CA ALA A 91 -13.85 -6.98 -10.10
C ALA A 91 -13.23 -8.38 -9.92
N GLY A 92 -12.63 -8.61 -8.75
CA GLY A 92 -12.02 -9.90 -8.37
C GLY A 92 -10.60 -10.15 -8.88
N HIS A 93 -9.93 -9.17 -9.52
CA HIS A 93 -8.57 -9.32 -10.03
C HIS A 93 -7.57 -8.45 -9.25
N THR A 94 -6.58 -9.07 -8.63
CA THR A 94 -5.51 -8.40 -7.88
C THR A 94 -4.16 -8.72 -8.51
N GLN A 95 -3.30 -7.71 -8.68
CA GLN A 95 -1.90 -7.90 -9.11
C GLN A 95 -0.96 -7.44 -7.96
N PRO A 96 0.24 -8.04 -7.80
CA PRO A 96 1.18 -7.71 -6.73
C PRO A 96 1.63 -6.24 -6.72
N SER A 97 2.06 -5.77 -5.53
CA SER A 97 2.62 -4.44 -5.31
C SER A 97 4.01 -4.28 -5.94
N GLU A 98 4.34 -3.08 -6.42
CA GLU A 98 5.64 -2.73 -6.98
C GLU A 98 6.33 -1.64 -6.16
N THR A 99 7.61 -1.86 -5.80
CA THR A 99 8.47 -0.85 -5.20
C THR A 99 9.36 -0.25 -6.27
N CYS A 100 9.28 1.06 -6.51
CA CYS A 100 10.09 1.71 -7.54
C CYS A 100 10.68 3.05 -7.10
N LEU A 101 11.82 3.40 -7.70
CA LEU A 101 12.38 4.75 -7.62
C LEU A 101 11.76 5.55 -8.77
N ILE A 102 11.01 6.60 -8.45
CA ILE A 102 10.30 7.43 -9.43
C ILE A 102 11.11 8.71 -9.61
N ASN A 103 11.81 8.81 -10.75
CA ASN A 103 12.66 9.96 -11.04
C ASN A 103 12.21 10.66 -12.31
N GLN A 104 11.97 11.97 -12.23
CA GLN A 104 11.65 12.76 -13.41
C GLN A 104 12.89 13.19 -14.22
N GLU A 105 14.08 13.18 -13.61
CA GLU A 105 15.31 13.59 -14.30
C GLU A 105 15.88 12.50 -15.21
N ASP A 106 15.56 11.23 -14.97
CA ASP A 106 16.02 10.08 -15.77
C ASP A 106 14.97 9.66 -16.81
N SER A 107 14.90 10.43 -17.90
CA SER A 107 14.20 10.09 -19.15
C SER A 107 12.65 10.13 -19.14
N ARG A 108 12.10 9.95 -20.34
CA ARG A 108 10.76 10.32 -20.83
C ARG A 108 9.58 9.55 -20.21
N VAL A 109 9.76 8.87 -19.08
CA VAL A 109 8.78 7.93 -18.52
C VAL A 109 8.33 8.41 -17.14
N TYR A 110 7.15 9.01 -17.11
CA TYR A 110 6.50 9.51 -15.89
C TYR A 110 5.50 8.52 -15.30
N THR A 111 5.48 7.29 -15.83
CA THR A 111 4.41 6.30 -15.60
C THR A 111 4.99 4.95 -15.20
N TYR A 112 4.46 4.37 -14.12
CA TYR A 112 4.92 3.12 -13.52
C TYR A 112 3.73 2.20 -13.27
N GLY A 113 3.84 0.93 -13.63
CA GLY A 113 2.74 -0.02 -13.53
C GLY A 113 2.88 -1.14 -14.57
N TRP A 114 1.76 -1.71 -14.99
CA TRP A 114 1.77 -2.97 -15.73
C TRP A 114 1.12 -2.83 -17.12
N GLU A 115 1.87 -3.22 -18.16
CA GLU A 115 1.35 -3.35 -19.52
C GLU A 115 0.36 -4.51 -19.64
N LYS A 116 0.56 -5.56 -18.85
CA LYS A 116 -0.27 -6.78 -18.85
C LYS A 116 -1.03 -6.93 -17.53
N PHE A 117 -1.88 -5.94 -17.22
CA PHE A 117 -2.61 -5.91 -15.96
C PHE A 117 -3.74 -6.95 -15.92
N ILE A 118 -4.62 -6.94 -16.93
CA ILE A 118 -5.67 -7.97 -17.11
C ILE A 118 -5.70 -8.39 -18.58
N GLY A 119 -5.67 -9.70 -18.85
CA GLY A 119 -5.86 -10.23 -20.20
C GLY A 119 -7.31 -10.11 -20.66
N LYS A 120 -7.51 -9.86 -21.96
CA LYS A 120 -8.83 -9.69 -22.58
C LYS A 120 -9.77 -10.88 -22.35
N THR A 121 -9.24 -12.11 -22.35
CA THR A 121 -10.01 -13.32 -22.05
C THR A 121 -10.51 -13.36 -20.60
N ALA A 122 -9.65 -12.99 -19.64
CA ALA A 122 -10.04 -12.88 -18.23
C ALA A 122 -11.12 -11.81 -18.03
N ARG A 123 -10.98 -10.67 -18.72
CA ARG A 123 -11.99 -9.60 -18.78
C ARG A 123 -13.32 -10.11 -19.33
N GLU A 124 -13.29 -10.82 -20.45
CA GLU A 124 -14.47 -11.36 -21.12
C GLU A 124 -15.16 -12.47 -20.32
N SER A 125 -14.42 -13.17 -19.46
CA SER A 125 -14.96 -14.20 -18.57
C SER A 125 -15.57 -13.65 -17.27
N SER A 126 -15.33 -12.38 -16.93
CA SER A 126 -15.83 -11.76 -15.70
C SER A 126 -17.25 -11.22 -15.89
N ALA A 127 -18.23 -11.96 -15.38
CA ALA A 127 -19.64 -11.56 -15.41
C ALA A 127 -19.88 -10.22 -14.69
N GLU A 128 -19.14 -9.92 -13.62
CA GLU A 128 -19.23 -8.66 -12.88
C GLU A 128 -18.77 -7.46 -13.73
N LEU A 129 -17.64 -7.59 -14.43
CA LEU A 129 -17.15 -6.54 -15.34
C LEU A 129 -18.12 -6.26 -16.50
N MET A 130 -18.79 -7.30 -16.99
CA MET A 130 -19.78 -7.18 -18.05
C MET A 130 -21.11 -6.57 -17.58
N VAL A 131 -21.55 -6.90 -16.37
CA VAL A 131 -22.86 -6.47 -15.84
C VAL A 131 -22.82 -5.05 -15.27
N LEU A 132 -21.72 -4.66 -14.59
CA LEU A 132 -21.62 -3.33 -13.98
C LEU A 132 -21.27 -2.21 -14.99
N ASN A 133 -20.77 -2.55 -16.18
CA ASN A 133 -20.29 -1.59 -17.18
C ASN A 133 -19.33 -0.53 -16.61
N SER A 134 -18.63 -0.87 -15.53
CA SER A 134 -17.73 0.02 -14.81
C SER A 134 -16.51 -0.73 -14.30
N ILE A 135 -15.35 -0.09 -14.38
CA ILE A 135 -14.09 -0.61 -13.83
C ILE A 135 -13.64 0.35 -12.72
N THR A 136 -13.38 -0.20 -11.54
CA THR A 136 -12.79 0.56 -10.44
C THR A 136 -11.37 0.07 -10.19
N ILE A 137 -10.43 1.02 -10.20
CA ILE A 137 -9.01 0.82 -9.94
C ILE A 137 -8.70 1.45 -8.58
N ASP A 138 -8.26 0.64 -7.63
CA ASP A 138 -7.70 1.09 -6.37
C ASP A 138 -6.19 1.23 -6.48
N CYS A 139 -5.66 2.31 -5.91
CA CYS A 139 -4.25 2.55 -5.74
C CYS A 139 -3.95 2.82 -4.27
N ASP A 140 -3.05 2.03 -3.69
CA ASP A 140 -2.37 2.35 -2.43
C ASP A 140 -0.96 2.83 -2.75
N ILE A 141 -0.52 3.94 -2.16
CA ILE A 141 0.80 4.51 -2.38
C ILE A 141 1.46 4.91 -1.07
N PHE A 142 2.77 4.64 -0.97
CA PHE A 142 3.64 5.02 0.14
C PHE A 142 4.80 5.84 -0.41
N VAL A 143 4.80 7.14 -0.13
CA VAL A 143 5.85 8.08 -0.53
C VAL A 143 6.91 8.16 0.56
N LEU A 144 8.15 7.79 0.23
CA LEU A 144 9.30 7.85 1.13
C LEU A 144 9.87 9.27 1.13
N THR A 145 9.75 9.94 2.28
CA THR A 145 10.05 11.38 2.44
C THR A 145 11.50 11.71 2.78
N GLU A 146 12.33 10.71 3.10
CA GLU A 146 13.73 10.91 3.49
C GLU A 146 14.66 9.94 2.74
N ARG A 147 15.85 10.40 2.34
CA ARG A 147 16.99 9.49 2.13
C ARG A 147 17.40 9.02 3.52
N PRO A 148 17.47 7.70 3.81
CA PRO A 148 17.84 7.27 5.13
C PRO A 148 19.24 7.78 5.45
N LEU A 149 19.31 8.75 6.36
CA LEU A 149 20.56 9.16 6.96
C LEU A 149 20.96 8.04 7.90
N VAL A 150 22.02 7.31 7.54
CA VAL A 150 22.76 6.53 8.52
C VAL A 150 23.35 7.54 9.49
N SER A 151 22.68 7.79 10.60
CA SER A 151 23.28 8.57 11.70
C SER A 151 24.50 7.81 12.20
N GLY A 152 25.62 8.54 12.29
CA GLY A 152 26.95 7.98 12.56
C GLY A 152 27.04 7.14 13.83
N THR A 153 28.10 6.34 13.88
CA THR A 153 28.49 5.47 15.00
C THR A 153 28.41 6.21 16.34
N HIS A 154 27.32 6.02 17.08
CA HIS A 154 27.29 6.33 18.50
C HIS A 154 27.98 5.19 19.24
N HIS A 155 29.09 5.49 19.91
CA HIS A 155 29.61 4.62 20.97
C HIS A 155 28.58 4.65 22.12
N VAL A 156 27.69 3.65 22.15
CA VAL A 156 26.70 3.52 23.21
C VAL A 156 27.37 2.89 24.43
N SER A 157 27.57 3.67 25.48
CA SER A 157 27.89 3.14 26.82
C SER A 157 26.70 2.29 27.32
N PRO A 158 26.94 1.18 28.03
CA PRO A 158 25.91 0.17 28.31
C PRO A 158 25.01 0.60 29.48
N ALA A 159 24.15 1.59 29.28
CA ALA A 159 23.18 1.99 30.32
C ALA A 159 21.96 2.77 29.79
N ALA A 160 21.40 2.40 28.64
CA ALA A 160 20.02 2.78 28.29
C ALA A 160 19.50 1.85 27.19
N ARG A 161 18.78 0.80 27.58
CA ARG A 161 18.03 -0.03 26.63
C ARG A 161 16.76 0.74 26.25
N THR A 162 16.82 1.52 25.17
CA THR A 162 15.58 1.92 24.47
C THR A 162 15.01 0.67 23.79
N PRO A 163 13.70 0.38 23.93
CA PRO A 163 13.10 -0.78 23.27
C PRO A 163 13.24 -0.59 21.76
N SER A 164 13.89 -1.56 21.12
CA SER A 164 13.96 -1.68 19.66
C SER A 164 12.53 -1.73 19.13
N SER A 165 12.21 -0.93 18.10
CA SER A 165 10.93 -0.97 17.38
C SER A 165 10.84 -2.21 16.48
N GLU A 166 11.12 -3.38 17.05
CA GLU A 166 10.81 -4.67 16.46
C GLU A 166 9.29 -4.77 16.30
N SER A 167 8.86 -5.23 15.13
CA SER A 167 7.47 -5.49 14.71
C SER A 167 6.40 -5.26 15.80
N PHE A 168 5.66 -4.15 15.71
CA PHE A 168 4.50 -3.83 16.56
C PHE A 168 3.56 -5.04 16.74
N TYR A 169 3.43 -5.90 15.71
CA TYR A 169 2.67 -7.16 15.80
C TYR A 169 3.23 -8.12 16.86
N ASN A 170 4.55 -8.28 16.95
CA ASN A 170 5.20 -9.12 17.95
C ASN A 170 5.06 -8.52 19.36
N ASP A 171 4.93 -7.21 19.49
CA ASP A 171 4.66 -6.56 20.78
C ASP A 171 3.25 -6.88 21.28
N PHE A 172 2.22 -6.79 20.42
CA PHE A 172 0.86 -7.21 20.81
C PHE A 172 0.74 -8.71 21.01
N ALA A 173 1.46 -9.53 20.23
CA ALA A 173 1.51 -10.97 20.43
C ALA A 173 2.09 -11.29 21.81
N ARG A 174 3.21 -10.67 22.18
CA ARG A 174 3.80 -10.83 23.52
C ARG A 174 2.89 -10.30 24.63
N LEU A 175 2.20 -9.18 24.41
CA LEU A 175 1.25 -8.63 25.37
C LEU A 175 0.09 -9.61 25.63
N LEU A 176 -0.44 -10.23 24.57
CA LEU A 176 -1.49 -11.25 24.67
C LEU A 176 -0.99 -12.53 25.36
N GLU A 177 0.20 -13.00 25.00
CA GLU A 177 0.81 -14.19 25.59
C GLU A 177 1.19 -13.99 27.07
N SER A 178 1.74 -12.83 27.43
CA SER A 178 2.14 -12.52 28.80
C SER A 178 0.96 -12.22 29.71
N GLN A 179 -0.20 -11.84 29.14
CA GLN A 179 -1.40 -11.40 29.85
C GLN A 179 -1.17 -10.17 30.75
N GLU A 180 -0.04 -9.49 30.59
CA GLU A 180 0.32 -8.34 31.41
C GLU A 180 -0.57 -7.15 31.05
N GLY A 181 -1.24 -6.58 32.06
CA GLY A 181 -2.18 -5.47 31.87
C GLY A 181 -3.53 -5.87 31.24
N ALA A 182 -3.85 -7.17 31.19
CA ALA A 182 -5.18 -7.61 30.79
C ALA A 182 -6.25 -7.06 31.75
N ASP A 183 -7.26 -6.42 31.19
CA ASP A 183 -8.33 -5.69 31.90
C ASP A 183 -9.72 -6.31 31.65
N ILE A 184 -9.81 -7.34 30.79
CA ILE A 184 -11.03 -8.10 30.52
C ILE A 184 -10.71 -9.60 30.35
N THR A 185 -11.66 -10.47 30.71
CA THR A 185 -11.53 -11.93 30.55
C THR A 185 -12.76 -12.49 29.87
N PHE A 186 -12.59 -13.19 28.75
CA PHE A 186 -13.67 -13.92 28.10
C PHE A 186 -13.79 -15.34 28.66
N LEU A 187 -15.02 -15.78 28.92
CA LEU A 187 -15.31 -17.17 29.26
C LEU A 187 -15.88 -17.86 28.02
N VAL A 188 -15.09 -18.75 27.42
CA VAL A 188 -15.48 -19.50 26.22
C VAL A 188 -15.53 -20.98 26.58
N LYS A 189 -16.74 -21.56 26.60
CA LYS A 189 -16.96 -22.97 26.96
C LYS A 189 -16.34 -23.40 28.30
N GLY A 190 -16.28 -22.49 29.27
CA GLY A 190 -15.71 -22.74 30.60
C GLY A 190 -14.22 -22.45 30.73
N GLU A 191 -13.54 -22.08 29.64
CA GLU A 191 -12.15 -21.63 29.66
C GLU A 191 -12.07 -20.11 29.69
N ALA A 192 -11.15 -19.58 30.51
CA ALA A 192 -10.94 -18.16 30.71
C ALA A 192 -9.80 -17.65 29.81
N PHE A 193 -10.06 -16.59 29.05
CA PHE A 193 -9.12 -15.94 28.14
C PHE A 193 -8.96 -14.46 28.52
N PRO A 194 -7.93 -14.10 29.31
CA PRO A 194 -7.58 -12.72 29.59
C PRO A 194 -7.19 -11.98 28.30
N ALA A 195 -7.60 -10.72 28.17
CA ALA A 195 -7.36 -9.89 27.00
C ALA A 195 -7.33 -8.40 27.38
N HIS A 196 -7.07 -7.55 26.38
CA HIS A 196 -6.93 -6.10 26.53
C HIS A 196 -8.07 -5.38 25.82
N GLN A 197 -8.96 -4.75 26.57
CA GLN A 197 -10.18 -4.09 26.11
C GLN A 197 -9.88 -3.01 25.08
N VAL A 198 -8.83 -2.21 25.30
CA VAL A 198 -8.42 -1.15 24.36
C VAL A 198 -8.06 -1.71 22.98
N VAL A 199 -7.42 -2.89 22.92
CA VAL A 199 -7.05 -3.55 21.65
C VAL A 199 -8.29 -4.10 20.96
N LEU A 200 -9.22 -4.70 21.72
CA LEU A 200 -10.47 -5.24 21.20
C LEU A 200 -11.37 -4.16 20.61
N ILE A 201 -11.53 -3.03 21.30
CA ILE A 201 -12.29 -1.86 20.84
C ILE A 201 -11.69 -1.31 19.55
N ALA A 202 -10.36 -1.15 19.49
CA ALA A 202 -9.68 -0.61 18.33
C ALA A 202 -9.77 -1.51 17.09
N ARG A 203 -9.91 -2.83 17.26
CA ARG A 203 -9.82 -3.81 16.18
C ARG A 203 -11.15 -4.46 15.81
N SER A 204 -12.20 -4.30 16.62
CA SER A 204 -13.50 -4.91 16.37
C SER A 204 -14.64 -3.97 16.81
N PRO A 205 -15.48 -3.50 15.87
CA PRO A 205 -16.64 -2.67 16.18
C PRO A 205 -17.63 -3.31 17.15
N VAL A 206 -17.65 -4.65 17.25
CA VAL A 206 -18.51 -5.40 18.17
C VAL A 206 -18.23 -5.05 19.62
N PHE A 207 -16.99 -4.67 19.95
CA PHE A 207 -16.57 -4.31 21.30
C PHE A 207 -16.58 -2.80 21.56
N ALA A 208 -16.87 -1.96 20.55
CA ALA A 208 -16.81 -0.51 20.68
C ALA A 208 -17.82 0.10 21.68
N GLY A 209 -18.84 -0.66 22.09
CA GLY A 209 -19.89 -0.21 23.01
C GLY A 209 -19.72 -0.62 24.48
N THR A 210 -18.63 -1.29 24.87
CA THR A 210 -18.47 -1.84 26.24
C THR A 210 -17.67 -0.93 27.18
N ALA A 211 -17.36 0.31 26.78
CA ALA A 211 -16.70 1.29 27.65
C ALA A 211 -17.73 1.95 28.59
N SER A 212 -18.06 1.28 29.69
CA SER A 212 -18.62 1.92 30.89
C SER A 212 -17.77 1.44 32.08
N GLY A 213 -17.10 2.40 32.73
CA GLY A 213 -16.12 2.17 33.79
C GLY A 213 -16.69 1.71 35.11
#